data_AF-A0A315XVE3-F1
#
_entry.id   AF-A0A315XVE3-F1
#
_cell.length_a   1.000
_cell.length_b   1.000
_cell.length_c   1.000
_cell.angle_alpha   90.00
_cell.angle_beta   90.00
_cell.angle_gamma   90.00
#
_symmetry.space_group_name_H-M   'P 1'
#
loop_
_entity.id
_entity.type
_entity.pdbx_description
1 polymer ?
#
loop_
_entity_poly.entity_id
_entity_poly.type
_entity_poly.pdbx_seq_one_letter_code
_entity_poly.pdbx_strand_id
1 'polypeptide(L)'
;MRNKSEESFLSFRESPFTAIAVTLVSLFCQWANWFVYEKINYAWGFTLVTPLVLCMMYHFVQLDSGREGSFSRRFFFIFSAAVPLLTGIILTVIMLLAAPDISVFSPEAEYRGTVREVIATYAGRFVFTSLYLLIFGVVDALIMKKHGQDSRRERK
;
A
#
# COMPACT_ATOMS: atom_id res chain seq x y z
N MET A 1 -26.19 33.10 9.41
CA MET A 1 -24.76 32.90 9.12
C MET A 1 -24.06 32.55 10.42
N ARG A 2 -23.65 31.28 10.61
CA ARG A 2 -22.94 30.83 11.82
C ARG A 2 -21.51 30.51 11.44
N ASN A 3 -20.60 31.30 11.99
CA ASN A 3 -19.17 31.27 11.75
C ASN A 3 -18.60 29.87 12.07
N LYS A 4 -18.10 29.15 11.05
CA LYS A 4 -17.36 27.88 11.19
C LYS A 4 -15.90 28.18 10.86
N SER A 5 -15.22 28.81 11.79
CA SER A 5 -13.76 28.95 11.76
C SER A 5 -13.30 28.73 13.18
N GLU A 6 -13.01 27.48 13.53
CA GLU A 6 -12.00 27.13 14.52
C GLU A 6 -11.85 25.60 14.59
N GLU A 7 -10.65 25.17 14.20
CA GLU A 7 -9.98 23.94 14.64
C GLU A 7 -10.48 22.59 14.11
N SER A 8 -10.35 22.42 12.79
CA SER A 8 -10.04 21.12 12.17
C SER A 8 -8.55 20.77 12.32
N PHE A 9 -7.91 21.15 13.43
CA PHE A 9 -6.55 20.70 13.72
C PHE A 9 -6.67 19.36 14.42
N LEU A 10 -6.53 18.29 13.63
CA LEU A 10 -6.08 16.94 13.99
C LEU A 10 -5.93 16.70 15.51
N SER A 11 -7.03 16.78 16.25
CA SER A 11 -7.05 16.42 17.66
C SER A 11 -7.22 14.92 17.68
N PHE A 12 -6.11 14.24 17.42
CA PHE A 12 -6.04 12.81 17.56
C PHE A 12 -4.82 12.41 18.38
N ARG A 13 -5.15 11.91 19.56
CA ARG A 13 -4.24 11.31 20.52
C ARG A 13 -3.98 9.88 20.06
N GLU A 14 -3.29 9.69 18.93
CA GLU A 14 -2.60 8.42 18.72
C GLU A 14 -1.55 8.28 19.79
N SER A 15 -1.46 7.10 20.40
CA SER A 15 -0.29 6.77 21.20
C SER A 15 0.94 6.91 20.29
N PRO A 16 1.99 7.66 20.67
CA PRO A 16 3.21 7.79 19.87
C PRO A 16 3.79 6.42 19.46
N PHE A 17 3.47 5.37 20.23
CA PHE A 17 3.80 3.99 19.89
C PHE A 17 3.16 3.48 18.59
N THR A 18 1.93 3.88 18.25
CA THR A 18 1.27 3.47 17.00
C THR A 18 1.96 4.09 15.80
N ALA A 19 2.23 5.39 15.86
CA ALA A 19 2.96 6.10 14.81
C ALA A 19 4.37 5.52 14.61
N ILE A 20 5.08 5.19 15.70
CA ILE A 20 6.39 4.51 15.64
C ILE A 20 6.26 3.12 15.02
N ALA A 21 5.28 2.32 15.43
CA ALA A 21 5.07 0.98 14.87
C ALA A 21 4.77 1.03 13.37
N VAL A 22 3.86 1.91 12.94
CA VAL A 22 3.52 2.14 11.53
C VAL A 22 4.75 2.58 10.74
N THR A 23 5.58 3.47 11.31
CA THR A 23 6.83 3.93 10.70
C THR A 23 7.85 2.79 10.55
N LEU A 24 8.02 1.94 11.57
CA LEU A 24 8.96 0.83 11.49
C LEU A 24 8.51 -0.22 10.48
N VAL A 25 7.21 -0.51 10.41
CA VAL A 25 6.65 -1.47 9.45
C VAL A 25 6.74 -0.91 8.02
N SER A 26 6.48 0.39 7.82
CA SER A 26 6.62 1.02 6.50
C SER A 26 8.07 1.03 6.03
N LEU A 27 9.03 1.31 6.92
CA LEU A 27 10.47 1.23 6.63
C LEU A 27 10.92 -0.20 6.31
N PHE A 28 10.44 -1.20 7.05
CA PHE A 28 10.76 -2.60 6.76
C PHE A 28 10.24 -3.02 5.38
N CYS A 29 8.99 -2.67 5.07
CA CYS A 29 8.42 -3.00 3.78
C CYS A 29 9.09 -2.23 2.63
N GLN A 30 9.50 -0.98 2.86
CA GLN A 30 10.30 -0.21 1.92
C GLN A 30 11.65 -0.91 1.65
N TRP A 31 12.34 -1.36 2.70
CA TRP A 31 13.58 -2.11 2.56
C TRP A 31 13.38 -3.41 1.77
N ALA A 32 12.33 -4.17 2.09
CA ALA A 32 12.01 -5.41 1.37
C ALA A 32 11.70 -5.15 -0.11
N ASN A 33 10.97 -4.07 -0.41
CA ASN A 33 10.65 -3.67 -1.78
C ASN A 33 11.90 -3.26 -2.56
N TRP A 34 12.75 -2.43 -1.95
CA TRP A 34 14.04 -2.06 -2.53
C TRP A 34 14.91 -3.29 -2.79
N PHE A 35 15.02 -4.22 -1.82
CA PHE A 35 15.80 -5.44 -1.99
C PHE A 35 15.34 -6.28 -3.19
N VAL A 36 14.04 -6.43 -3.39
CA VAL A 36 13.49 -7.17 -4.55
C VAL A 36 13.81 -6.46 -5.86
N TYR A 37 13.58 -5.14 -5.93
CA TYR A 37 13.79 -4.39 -7.17
C TYR A 37 15.27 -4.13 -7.50
N GLU A 38 16.15 -4.06 -6.50
CA GLU A 38 17.60 -4.02 -6.69
C GLU A 38 18.08 -5.26 -7.47
N LYS A 39 17.52 -6.45 -7.18
CA LYS A 39 17.81 -7.68 -7.92
C LYS A 39 17.35 -7.65 -9.38
N ILE A 40 16.49 -6.70 -9.74
CA ILE A 40 15.92 -6.54 -11.09
C ILE A 40 16.43 -5.23 -11.75
N ASN A 41 17.49 -4.62 -11.22
CA ASN A 41 18.12 -3.39 -11.74
C ASN A 41 17.17 -2.19 -11.93
N TYR A 42 16.12 -2.09 -11.11
CA TYR A 42 15.21 -0.94 -11.13
C TYR A 42 15.80 0.27 -10.41
N ALA A 43 15.48 1.48 -10.89
CA ALA A 43 15.98 2.72 -10.32
C ALA A 43 15.56 2.92 -8.85
N TRP A 44 16.53 3.26 -8.00
CA TRP A 44 16.38 3.36 -6.54
C TRP A 44 15.29 4.33 -6.06
N GLY A 45 15.03 5.42 -6.80
CA GLY A 45 14.04 6.42 -6.41
C GLY A 45 12.60 5.90 -6.41
N PHE A 46 12.23 5.11 -7.43
CA PHE A 46 10.90 4.50 -7.54
C PHE A 46 10.71 3.33 -6.58
N THR A 47 11.79 2.68 -6.18
CA THR A 47 11.74 1.47 -5.35
C THR A 47 11.71 1.78 -3.86
N LEU A 48 12.24 2.94 -3.46
CA LEU A 48 12.29 3.40 -2.06
C LEU A 48 11.18 4.39 -1.71
N VAL A 49 10.93 5.42 -2.52
CA VAL A 49 10.04 6.53 -2.12
C VAL A 49 8.57 6.17 -2.29
N THR A 50 8.22 5.56 -3.42
CA THR A 50 6.84 5.20 -3.77
C THR A 50 6.14 4.30 -2.75
N PRO A 51 6.73 3.18 -2.28
CA PRO A 51 6.07 2.35 -1.28
C PRO A 51 5.81 3.12 0.02
N LEU A 52 6.80 3.86 0.53
CA LEU A 52 6.64 4.59 1.79
C LEU A 52 5.47 5.60 1.75
N VAL A 53 5.36 6.35 0.65
CA VAL A 53 4.23 7.26 0.43
C VAL A 53 2.90 6.49 0.39
N LEU A 54 2.85 5.36 -0.31
CA LEU A 54 1.64 4.52 -0.38
C LEU A 54 1.21 3.97 0.97
N CYS A 55 2.16 3.50 1.80
CA CYS A 55 1.88 3.07 3.17
C CYS A 55 1.27 4.18 4.02
N MET A 56 1.88 5.37 3.96
CA MET A 56 1.44 6.52 4.72
C MET A 56 0.04 6.97 4.28
N MET A 57 -0.20 7.07 2.96
CA MET A 57 -1.52 7.39 2.41
C MET A 57 -2.56 6.33 2.80
N TYR A 58 -2.21 5.05 2.72
CA TYR A 58 -3.10 3.96 3.10
C TYR A 58 -3.50 4.04 4.58
N HIS A 59 -2.53 4.28 5.46
CA HIS A 59 -2.75 4.43 6.89
C HIS A 59 -3.69 5.62 7.18
N PHE A 60 -3.44 6.79 6.58
CA PHE A 60 -4.32 7.96 6.75
C PHE A 60 -5.76 7.69 6.28
N VAL A 61 -5.94 7.00 5.15
CA VAL A 61 -7.26 6.62 4.66
C VAL A 61 -7.93 5.58 5.58
N GLN A 62 -7.18 4.64 6.16
CA GLN A 62 -7.72 3.70 7.16
C GLN A 62 -8.16 4.39 8.45
N LEU A 63 -7.47 5.46 8.86
CA LEU A 63 -7.84 6.28 10.00
C LEU A 63 -9.14 7.03 9.75
N ASP A 64 -9.26 7.69 8.59
CA ASP A 64 -10.46 8.46 8.20
C ASP A 64 -11.70 7.56 8.05
N SER A 65 -11.56 6.43 7.37
CA SER A 65 -12.61 5.40 7.22
C SER A 65 -13.03 4.71 8.53
N GLY A 66 -12.25 4.86 9.61
CA GLY A 66 -12.59 4.31 10.92
C GLY A 66 -13.40 5.23 11.82
N ARG A 67 -13.45 6.54 11.53
CA ARG A 67 -14.06 7.55 12.40
C ARG A 67 -15.26 8.25 11.77
N GLU A 68 -15.13 8.69 10.51
CA GLU A 68 -16.14 9.52 9.83
C GLU A 68 -16.41 9.11 8.37
N GLY A 69 -15.62 8.18 7.81
CA GLY A 69 -15.73 7.81 6.41
C GLY A 69 -17.02 7.05 6.06
N SER A 70 -17.56 7.35 4.88
CA SER A 70 -18.74 6.68 4.30
C SER A 70 -18.50 5.18 4.00
N PHE A 71 -17.26 4.72 3.95
CA PHE A 71 -16.90 3.35 3.56
C PHE A 71 -16.14 2.62 4.67
N SER A 72 -16.39 1.31 4.79
CA SER A 72 -15.70 0.48 5.79
C SER A 72 -14.21 0.30 5.48
N ARG A 73 -13.39 0.14 6.53
CA ARG A 73 -11.96 -0.22 6.40
C ARG A 73 -11.71 -1.46 5.53
N ARG A 74 -12.64 -2.44 5.58
CA ARG A 74 -12.57 -3.66 4.75
C ARG A 74 -12.80 -3.34 3.27
N PHE A 75 -13.73 -2.45 2.97
CA PHE A 75 -14.00 -1.99 1.61
C PHE A 75 -12.74 -1.35 1.00
N PHE A 76 -12.11 -0.43 1.73
CA PHE A 76 -10.86 0.19 1.28
C PHE A 76 -9.75 -0.83 1.05
N PHE A 77 -9.51 -1.76 1.98
CA PHE A 77 -8.51 -2.82 1.81
C PHE A 77 -8.74 -3.67 0.56
N ILE A 78 -9.99 -4.05 0.28
CA ILE A 78 -10.33 -4.84 -0.91
C ILE A 78 -10.00 -4.05 -2.18
N PHE A 79 -10.41 -2.79 -2.27
CA PHE A 79 -10.20 -1.99 -3.48
C PHE A 79 -8.77 -1.48 -3.67
N SER A 80 -8.01 -1.27 -2.59
CA SER A 80 -6.65 -0.75 -2.66
C SER A 80 -5.58 -1.84 -2.78
N ALA A 81 -5.86 -3.05 -2.28
CA ALA A 81 -4.88 -4.15 -2.26
C ALA A 81 -5.41 -5.39 -3.00
N ALA A 82 -6.58 -5.91 -2.65
CA ALA A 82 -7.04 -7.18 -3.23
C ALA A 82 -7.40 -7.09 -4.72
N VAL A 83 -8.14 -6.05 -5.13
CA VAL A 83 -8.54 -5.84 -6.53
C VAL A 83 -7.33 -5.57 -7.43
N PRO A 84 -6.38 -4.68 -7.07
CA PRO A 84 -5.17 -4.47 -7.87
C PRO A 84 -4.27 -5.70 -7.90
N LEU A 85 -4.21 -6.50 -6.81
CA LEU A 85 -3.47 -7.77 -6.80
C LEU A 85 -4.06 -8.77 -7.79
N LEU A 86 -5.36 -9.01 -7.74
CA LEU A 86 -6.05 -9.95 -8.64
C LEU A 86 -5.94 -9.50 -10.09
N THR A 87 -6.13 -8.21 -10.34
CA THR A 87 -5.98 -7.62 -11.68
C THR A 87 -4.56 -7.80 -12.20
N GLY A 88 -3.55 -7.50 -11.37
CA GLY A 88 -2.15 -7.69 -11.70
C GLY A 88 -1.83 -9.14 -12.06
N ILE A 89 -2.24 -10.10 -11.21
CA ILE A 89 -2.03 -11.54 -11.45
C ILE A 89 -2.68 -11.98 -12.77
N ILE A 90 -3.95 -11.62 -12.99
CA ILE A 90 -4.70 -12.00 -14.20
C ILE A 90 -4.00 -11.45 -15.44
N LEU A 91 -3.62 -10.17 -15.44
CA LEU A 91 -2.94 -9.55 -16.56
C LEU A 91 -1.56 -10.18 -16.81
N THR A 92 -0.78 -10.46 -15.75
CA THR A 92 0.50 -11.15 -15.88
C THR A 92 0.32 -12.54 -16.50
N VAL A 93 -0.66 -13.32 -16.04
CA VAL A 93 -0.95 -14.65 -16.61
C VAL A 93 -1.37 -14.55 -18.07
N ILE A 94 -2.27 -13.62 -18.43
CA ILE A 94 -2.69 -13.42 -19.82
C ILE A 94 -1.49 -13.07 -20.71
N MET A 95 -0.59 -12.19 -20.25
CA MET A 95 0.59 -11.79 -21.01
C MET A 95 1.59 -12.94 -21.18
N LEU A 96 1.82 -13.74 -20.13
CA LEU A 96 2.70 -14.91 -20.21
C LEU A 96 2.12 -16.01 -21.12
N LEU A 97 0.80 -16.19 -21.14
CA LEU A 97 0.15 -17.15 -22.05
C LEU A 97 0.18 -16.65 -23.51
N ALA A 98 0.07 -15.34 -23.73
CA ALA A 98 0.11 -14.74 -25.06
C ALA A 98 1.54 -14.63 -25.63
N ALA A 99 2.54 -14.44 -24.77
CA ALA A 99 3.95 -14.31 -25.13
C ALA A 99 4.81 -14.81 -23.95
N PRO A 100 5.26 -16.08 -23.96
CA PRO A 100 5.97 -16.68 -22.82
C PRO A 100 7.35 -16.07 -22.57
N ASP A 101 7.97 -15.47 -23.59
CA ASP A 101 9.29 -14.83 -23.49
C ASP A 101 9.22 -13.36 -23.03
N ILE A 102 8.01 -12.86 -22.69
CA ILE A 102 7.83 -11.45 -22.32
C ILE A 102 8.41 -11.18 -20.93
N SER A 103 9.29 -10.18 -20.83
CA SER A 103 9.85 -9.78 -19.54
C SER A 103 8.84 -8.93 -18.77
N VAL A 104 8.35 -9.47 -17.65
CA VAL A 104 7.41 -8.82 -16.73
C VAL A 104 8.11 -7.77 -15.84
N PHE A 105 9.45 -7.74 -15.86
CA PHE A 105 10.25 -6.90 -14.96
C PHE A 105 11.37 -6.16 -15.69
N SER A 106 11.16 -5.76 -16.94
CA SER A 106 12.15 -4.98 -17.68
C SER A 106 11.94 -3.47 -17.49
N PRO A 107 12.86 -2.75 -16.82
CA PRO A 107 12.78 -1.29 -16.74
C PRO A 107 12.84 -0.61 -18.12
N GLU A 108 13.53 -1.23 -19.08
CA GLU A 108 13.69 -0.69 -20.43
C GLU A 108 12.39 -0.78 -21.24
N ALA A 109 11.53 -1.76 -20.92
CA ALA A 109 10.23 -1.93 -21.56
C ALA A 109 9.30 -0.73 -21.33
N GLU A 110 9.50 0.05 -20.26
CA GLU A 110 8.67 1.24 -19.99
C GLU A 110 8.90 2.39 -20.97
N TYR A 111 10.12 2.50 -21.50
CA TYR A 111 10.51 3.61 -22.38
C TYR A 111 10.65 3.19 -23.84
N ARG A 112 10.97 1.91 -24.09
CA ARG A 112 11.27 1.38 -25.42
C ARG A 112 10.49 0.12 -25.78
N GLY A 113 9.71 -0.42 -24.85
CA GLY A 113 8.96 -1.64 -25.07
C GLY A 113 7.72 -1.44 -25.93
N THR A 114 7.28 -2.54 -26.52
CA THR A 114 5.97 -2.65 -27.16
C THR A 114 4.85 -2.51 -26.13
N VAL A 115 3.63 -2.20 -26.60
CA VAL A 115 2.45 -2.06 -25.73
C VAL A 115 2.26 -3.27 -24.81
N ARG A 116 2.58 -4.49 -25.27
CA ARG A 116 2.49 -5.72 -24.47
C ARG A 116 3.52 -5.76 -23.36
N GLU A 117 4.75 -5.38 -23.63
CA GLU A 117 5.84 -5.37 -22.64
C GLU A 117 5.58 -4.31 -21.57
N VAL A 118 5.03 -3.16 -21.97
CA VAL A 118 4.57 -2.13 -21.04
C VAL A 118 3.47 -2.69 -20.13
N ILE A 119 2.42 -3.32 -20.69
CA ILE A 119 1.33 -3.90 -19.89
C ILE A 119 1.85 -4.99 -18.96
N ALA A 120 2.73 -5.88 -19.42
CA ALA A 120 3.35 -6.91 -18.59
C ALA A 120 4.14 -6.30 -17.43
N THR A 121 4.93 -5.25 -17.70
CA THR A 121 5.72 -4.54 -16.70
C THR A 121 4.85 -3.86 -15.64
N TYR A 122 3.77 -3.18 -16.05
CA TYR A 122 2.83 -2.57 -15.12
C TYR A 122 2.01 -3.61 -14.33
N ALA A 123 1.65 -4.75 -14.95
CA ALA A 123 0.97 -5.84 -14.26
C ALA A 123 1.85 -6.41 -13.13
N GLY A 124 3.15 -6.64 -13.41
CA GLY A 124 4.12 -7.06 -12.39
C GLY A 124 4.24 -6.06 -11.25
N ARG A 125 4.26 -4.76 -11.56
CA ARG A 125 4.25 -3.69 -10.54
C ARG A 125 2.97 -3.68 -9.69
N PHE A 126 1.80 -3.90 -10.29
CA PHE A 126 0.56 -4.03 -9.54
C PHE A 126 0.62 -5.20 -8.57
N VAL A 127 1.17 -6.35 -8.99
CA VAL A 127 1.33 -7.51 -8.10
C VAL A 127 2.22 -7.16 -6.90
N PHE A 128 3.41 -6.60 -7.13
CA PHE A 128 4.32 -6.24 -6.04
C PHE A 128 3.74 -5.17 -5.10
N THR A 129 3.20 -4.09 -5.67
CA THR A 129 2.62 -2.99 -4.88
C THR A 129 1.45 -3.47 -4.04
N SER A 130 0.62 -4.36 -4.59
CA SER A 130 -0.54 -4.89 -3.89
C SER A 130 -0.17 -5.92 -2.82
N LEU A 131 0.81 -6.79 -3.08
CA LEU A 131 1.35 -7.72 -2.08
C LEU A 131 1.91 -6.96 -0.87
N TYR A 132 2.65 -5.88 -1.14
CA TYR A 132 3.14 -4.98 -0.12
C TYR A 132 1.99 -4.36 0.71
N LEU A 133 1.00 -3.75 0.05
CA LEU A 133 -0.16 -3.16 0.74
C LEU A 133 -0.97 -4.20 1.52
N LEU A 134 -1.00 -5.44 1.05
CA LEU A 134 -1.66 -6.56 1.73
C LEU A 134 -0.94 -6.89 3.04
N ILE A 135 0.39 -7.02 3.00
CA ILE A 135 1.21 -7.25 4.20
C ILE A 135 1.06 -6.09 5.18
N PHE A 136 1.21 -4.85 4.70
CA PHE A 136 1.07 -3.66 5.53
C PHE A 136 -0.33 -3.55 6.14
N GLY A 137 -1.38 -3.71 5.33
CA GLY A 137 -2.77 -3.61 5.80
C GLY A 137 -3.14 -4.67 6.83
N VAL A 138 -2.58 -5.89 6.74
CA VAL A 138 -2.74 -6.92 7.77
C VAL A 138 -2.07 -6.48 9.07
N VAL A 139 -0.83 -5.99 9.01
CA VAL A 139 -0.09 -5.54 10.19
C VAL A 139 -0.79 -4.33 10.84
N ASP A 140 -1.22 -3.35 10.05
CA ASP A 140 -1.92 -2.15 10.52
C ASP A 140 -3.25 -2.50 11.19
N ALA A 141 -4.02 -3.43 10.60
CA ALA A 141 -5.26 -3.93 11.20
C ALA A 141 -5.02 -4.64 12.55
N LEU A 142 -3.92 -5.39 12.70
CA LEU A 142 -3.54 -6.03 13.96
C LEU A 142 -3.15 -5.01 15.03
N ILE A 143 -2.38 -3.98 14.66
CA ILE A 143 -1.96 -2.89 15.55
C ILE A 143 -3.20 -2.14 16.07
N MET A 144 -4.11 -1.75 15.18
CA MET A 144 -5.34 -1.05 15.56
C MET A 144 -6.26 -1.90 16.45
N LYS A 145 -6.37 -3.21 16.19
CA LYS A 145 -7.18 -4.12 17.01
C LYS A 145 -6.63 -4.23 18.44
N LYS A 146 -5.31 -4.29 18.60
CA LYS A 146 -4.64 -4.37 19.90
C LYS A 146 -4.86 -3.08 20.72
N HIS A 147 -4.72 -1.92 20.09
CA HIS A 147 -4.96 -0.63 20.74
C HIS A 147 -6.42 -0.46 21.19
N GLY A 148 -7.39 -0.88 20.37
CA GLY A 148 -8.81 -0.84 20.75
C GLY A 148 -9.18 -1.78 21.90
N GLN A 149 -8.40 -2.85 22.13
CA GLN A 149 -8.57 -3.75 23.27
C GLN A 149 -7.94 -3.20 24.55
N ASP A 150 -6.74 -2.61 24.46
CA ASP A 150 -6.05 -2.01 25.61
C ASP A 150 -6.82 -0.79 26.15
N SER A 151 -7.33 0.09 25.27
CA SER A 151 -8.19 1.21 25.69
C SER A 151 -9.53 0.80 26.33
N ARG A 152 -10.00 -0.43 26.07
CA ARG A 152 -11.20 -0.99 26.74
C ARG A 152 -10.89 -1.64 28.08
N ARG A 153 -9.65 -2.12 28.28
CA ARG A 153 -9.18 -2.65 29.57
C ARG A 153 -8.91 -1.54 30.58
N GLU A 154 -8.40 -0.38 30.14
CA GLU A 154 -8.16 0.77 31.03
C GLU A 154 -9.43 1.50 31.50
N ARG A 155 -10.60 1.22 30.88
CA ARG A 155 -11.90 1.79 31.27
C ARG A 155 -12.76 0.86 32.14
N LYS A 156 -12.25 -0.32 32.50
CA LYS A 156 -12.89 -1.25 33.44
C LYS A 156 -12.11 -1.29 34.73
#